data_AF-A0A958GKN8-F1
#
_entry.id   AF-A0A958GKN8-F1
#
_cell.length_a   1.000
_cell.length_b   1.000
_cell.length_c   1.000
_cell.angle_alpha   90.00
_cell.angle_beta   90.00
_cell.angle_gamma   90.00
#
_symmetry.space_group_name_H-M   'P 1'
#
loop_
_entity.id
_entity.type
_entity.pdbx_description
1 polymer ?
#
loop_
_entity_poly.entity_id
_entity_poly.type
_entity_poly.pdbx_seq_one_letter_code
_entity_poly.pdbx_strand_id
1 'polypeptide(L)'
;MTTRNDEKQQTLSQQILTAVEAKKLLNHPFYQAWEAGELDRDILKVYAKQYYHHVKAFPRYISSTHSICEDLKARQVLSENLHDEEYGENNHPKLWLDFAEGLGASQGESEAEGKALFPETQNLIDTFFELARSSYIEGLAALYVYEQQVPDICETKIEGLNKFYGVNDSKTIEYFRLHHEVDVLHSEATRVLVDQLSDEDREKALNAAKRASEALWGFLNGMDRFRGVEPGSHCCSGESCTVLQ
;
A
#
# COMPACT_ATOMS: atom_id res chain seq x y z
N MET A 1 -41.68 -1.39 -27.02
CA MET A 1 -40.23 -1.55 -27.26
C MET A 1 -39.52 -0.95 -26.06
N THR A 2 -39.24 -1.78 -25.07
CA THR A 2 -38.56 -1.39 -23.84
C THR A 2 -37.06 -1.49 -24.10
N THR A 3 -36.38 -0.36 -24.11
CA THR A 3 -34.92 -0.27 -24.04
C THR A 3 -34.47 -0.83 -22.69
N ARG A 4 -33.94 -2.05 -22.68
CA ARG A 4 -33.10 -2.52 -21.57
C ARG A 4 -31.82 -1.68 -21.61
N ASN A 5 -31.62 -0.87 -20.57
CA ASN A 5 -30.28 -0.39 -20.24
C ASN A 5 -29.42 -1.62 -19.96
N ASP A 6 -28.48 -1.92 -20.85
CA ASP A 6 -27.35 -2.79 -20.54
C ASP A 6 -26.42 -2.01 -19.59
N GLU A 7 -26.76 -1.96 -18.30
CA GLU A 7 -25.79 -1.65 -17.26
C GLU A 7 -24.77 -2.80 -17.29
N LYS A 8 -23.58 -2.54 -17.86
CA LYS A 8 -22.45 -3.48 -17.76
C LYS A 8 -22.26 -3.80 -16.28
N GLN A 9 -22.46 -5.07 -15.93
CA GLN A 9 -22.21 -5.55 -14.58
C GLN A 9 -20.77 -5.21 -14.20
N GLN A 10 -20.60 -4.52 -13.07
CA GLN A 10 -19.31 -4.09 -12.54
C GLN A 10 -18.38 -5.31 -12.36
N THR A 11 -17.12 -5.22 -12.77
CA THR A 11 -16.14 -6.29 -12.56
C THR A 11 -15.84 -6.48 -11.07
N LEU A 12 -15.22 -7.60 -10.67
CA LEU A 12 -14.89 -7.83 -9.25
C LEU A 12 -13.85 -6.82 -8.76
N SER A 13 -12.84 -6.52 -9.58
CA SER A 13 -11.85 -5.48 -9.29
C SER A 13 -12.51 -4.13 -8.99
N GLN A 14 -13.45 -3.70 -9.84
CA GLN A 14 -14.19 -2.45 -9.64
C GLN A 14 -15.04 -2.47 -8.35
N GLN A 15 -15.67 -3.62 -8.02
CA GLN A 15 -16.41 -3.77 -6.76
C GLN A 15 -15.48 -3.70 -5.54
N ILE A 16 -14.29 -4.30 -5.62
CA ILE A 16 -13.25 -4.19 -4.59
C ILE A 16 -12.87 -2.72 -4.38
N LEU A 17 -12.54 -1.99 -5.45
CA LEU A 17 -12.16 -0.57 -5.33
C LEU A 17 -13.28 0.26 -4.70
N THR A 18 -14.53 0.02 -5.11
CA THR A 18 -15.69 0.68 -4.50
C THR A 18 -15.80 0.37 -3.01
N ALA A 19 -15.55 -0.89 -2.61
CA ALA A 19 -15.66 -1.33 -1.23
C ALA A 19 -14.56 -0.79 -0.31
N VAL A 20 -13.41 -0.41 -0.86
CA VAL A 20 -12.26 0.12 -0.11
C VAL A 20 -12.03 1.62 -0.30
N GLU A 21 -12.87 2.30 -1.08
CA GLU A 21 -12.71 3.72 -1.44
C GLU A 21 -12.59 4.64 -0.22
N ALA A 22 -13.42 4.41 0.82
CA ALA A 22 -13.37 5.15 2.08
C ALA A 22 -12.03 4.99 2.84
N LYS A 23 -11.20 4.04 2.41
CA LYS A 23 -9.90 3.70 2.96
C LYS A 23 -8.77 3.79 1.92
N LYS A 24 -8.96 4.58 0.85
CA LYS A 24 -7.89 4.92 -0.10
C LYS A 24 -6.77 5.69 0.61
N LEU A 25 -5.53 5.20 0.56
CA LEU A 25 -4.44 5.72 1.42
C LEU A 25 -4.11 7.20 1.19
N LEU A 26 -4.24 7.69 -0.05
CA LEU A 26 -4.04 9.12 -0.34
C LEU A 26 -5.02 10.02 0.41
N ASN A 27 -6.21 9.53 0.77
CA ASN A 27 -7.18 10.28 1.56
C ASN A 27 -6.86 10.28 3.06
N HIS A 28 -5.85 9.53 3.51
CA HIS A 28 -5.48 9.48 4.90
C HIS A 28 -4.81 10.80 5.34
N PRO A 29 -5.13 11.36 6.53
CA PRO A 29 -4.54 12.62 6.98
C PRO A 29 -3.01 12.67 6.98
N PHE A 30 -2.34 11.59 7.38
CA PHE A 30 -0.89 11.46 7.23
C PHE A 30 -0.36 11.74 5.80
N TYR A 31 -0.97 11.17 4.76
CA TYR A 31 -0.53 11.41 3.37
C TYR A 31 -0.95 12.79 2.86
N GLN A 32 -2.11 13.30 3.26
CA GLN A 32 -2.51 14.69 2.98
C GLN A 32 -1.51 15.70 3.58
N ALA A 33 -1.04 15.46 4.81
CA ALA A 33 0.00 16.28 5.44
C ALA A 33 1.36 16.16 4.72
N TRP A 34 1.71 14.96 4.22
CA TRP A 34 2.91 14.79 3.38
C TRP A 34 2.81 15.64 2.12
N GLU A 35 1.72 15.51 1.38
CA GLU A 35 1.46 16.23 0.12
C GLU A 35 1.44 17.76 0.32
N ALA A 36 0.97 18.22 1.48
CA ALA A 36 0.99 19.63 1.86
C ALA A 36 2.36 20.14 2.35
N GLY A 37 3.36 19.26 2.55
CA GLY A 37 4.68 19.62 3.07
C GLY A 37 4.70 19.90 4.58
N GLU A 38 3.74 19.35 5.33
CA GLU A 38 3.53 19.63 6.76
C GLU A 38 4.20 18.62 7.70
N LEU A 39 4.87 17.59 7.17
CA LEU A 39 5.57 16.59 7.97
C LEU A 39 7.01 17.00 8.22
N ASP A 40 7.50 16.88 9.44
CA ASP A 40 8.94 17.05 9.69
C ASP A 40 9.75 15.91 9.06
N ARG A 41 10.99 16.20 8.65
CA ARG A 41 11.91 15.19 8.09
C ARG A 41 12.12 14.00 9.05
N ASP A 42 12.13 14.24 10.36
CA ASP A 42 12.24 13.16 11.34
C ASP A 42 11.00 12.24 11.35
N ILE A 43 9.81 12.77 11.06
CA ILE A 43 8.59 11.95 10.89
C ILE A 43 8.73 11.09 9.63
N LEU A 44 9.21 11.65 8.52
CA LEU A 44 9.46 10.89 7.29
C LEU A 44 10.49 9.77 7.51
N LYS A 45 11.54 10.02 8.31
CA LYS A 45 12.50 8.98 8.70
C LYS A 45 11.85 7.85 9.49
N VAL A 46 10.93 8.16 10.42
CA VAL A 46 10.21 7.13 11.17
C VAL A 46 9.26 6.35 10.26
N TYR A 47 8.56 7.03 9.36
CA TYR A 47 7.74 6.39 8.34
C TYR A 47 8.56 5.41 7.50
N ALA A 48 9.70 5.84 6.97
CA ALA A 48 10.57 5.01 6.14
C ALA A 48 11.04 3.76 6.91
N LYS A 49 11.40 3.91 8.19
CA LYS A 49 11.79 2.78 9.06
C LYS A 49 10.65 1.82 9.33
N GLN A 50 9.45 2.30 9.68
CA GLN A 50 8.31 1.41 9.95
C GLN A 50 7.82 0.71 8.67
N TYR A 51 7.68 1.44 7.57
CA TYR A 51 7.15 0.90 6.32
C TYR A 51 8.14 -0.06 5.62
N TYR A 52 9.44 0.08 5.88
CA TYR A 52 10.46 -0.87 5.39
C TYR A 52 10.11 -2.32 5.72
N HIS A 53 9.52 -2.59 6.89
CA HIS A 53 9.14 -3.94 7.26
C HIS A 53 8.01 -4.51 6.40
N HIS A 54 7.10 -3.66 5.91
CA HIS A 54 6.09 -4.08 4.94
C HIS A 54 6.74 -4.36 3.58
N VAL A 55 7.58 -3.45 3.08
CA VAL A 55 8.33 -3.63 1.80
C VAL A 55 9.18 -4.91 1.83
N LYS A 56 9.92 -5.15 2.92
CA LYS A 56 10.74 -6.35 3.12
C LYS A 56 9.90 -7.64 3.14
N ALA A 57 8.67 -7.57 3.62
CA ALA A 57 7.79 -8.73 3.73
C ALA A 57 6.93 -8.95 2.47
N PHE A 58 6.75 -7.93 1.63
CA PHE A 58 5.89 -7.98 0.45
C PHE A 58 6.17 -9.14 -0.52
N PRO A 59 7.44 -9.40 -0.93
CA PRO A 59 7.76 -10.56 -1.78
C PRO A 59 7.32 -11.89 -1.18
N ARG A 60 7.29 -12.00 0.15
CA ARG A 60 6.90 -13.21 0.86
C ARG A 60 5.38 -13.40 0.90
N TYR A 61 4.59 -12.32 0.81
CA TYR A 61 3.14 -12.42 0.62
C TYR A 61 2.84 -12.98 -0.78
N ILE A 62 3.56 -12.50 -1.80
CA ILE A 62 3.47 -13.03 -3.16
C ILE A 62 3.85 -14.49 -3.18
N SER A 63 5.00 -14.86 -2.59
CA SER A 63 5.46 -16.26 -2.50
C SER A 63 4.43 -17.17 -1.82
N SER A 64 3.81 -16.71 -0.73
CA SER A 64 2.78 -17.48 0.00
C SER A 64 1.55 -17.71 -0.88
N THR A 65 1.03 -16.65 -1.50
CA THR A 65 -0.11 -16.69 -2.42
C THR A 65 0.17 -17.55 -3.66
N HIS A 66 1.37 -17.41 -4.23
CA HIS A 66 1.86 -18.19 -5.37
C HIS A 66 1.93 -19.68 -5.05
N SER A 67 2.45 -20.05 -3.87
CA SER A 67 2.65 -21.45 -3.48
C SER A 67 1.35 -22.27 -3.37
N ILE A 68 0.24 -21.61 -3.04
CA ILE A 68 -1.09 -22.23 -2.88
C ILE A 68 -1.98 -22.08 -4.12
N CYS A 69 -1.48 -21.41 -5.17
CA CYS A 69 -2.19 -21.27 -6.44
C CYS A 69 -2.01 -22.51 -7.32
N GLU A 70 -3.11 -23.17 -7.68
CA GLU A 70 -3.08 -24.35 -8.54
C GLU A 70 -3.00 -23.98 -10.04
N ASP A 71 -3.57 -22.84 -10.43
CA ASP A 71 -3.56 -22.38 -11.83
C ASP A 71 -2.16 -21.94 -12.28
N LEU A 72 -1.68 -22.54 -13.38
CA LEU A 72 -0.33 -22.30 -13.88
C LEU A 72 -0.15 -20.87 -14.41
N LYS A 73 -1.16 -20.29 -15.07
CA LYS A 73 -1.04 -18.96 -15.67
C LYS A 73 -0.99 -17.88 -14.59
N ALA A 74 -1.86 -18.00 -13.59
CA ALA A 74 -1.83 -17.14 -12.41
C ALA A 74 -0.49 -17.26 -11.67
N ARG A 75 0.06 -18.47 -11.54
CA ARG A 75 1.40 -18.64 -10.95
C ARG A 75 2.51 -17.96 -11.76
N GLN A 76 2.46 -18.00 -13.08
CA GLN A 76 3.44 -17.30 -13.92
C GLN A 76 3.41 -15.79 -13.68
N VAL A 77 2.21 -15.21 -13.63
CA VAL A 77 2.02 -13.78 -13.31
C VAL A 77 2.58 -13.44 -11.92
N LEU A 78 2.23 -14.23 -10.88
CA LEU A 78 2.75 -13.99 -9.53
C LEU A 78 4.27 -14.22 -9.43
N SER A 79 4.84 -15.12 -10.24
CA SER A 79 6.28 -15.36 -10.28
C SER A 79 7.05 -14.22 -10.96
N GLU A 80 6.49 -13.58 -11.98
CA GLU A 80 7.06 -12.39 -12.61
C GLU A 80 7.07 -11.23 -11.61
N ASN A 81 5.93 -11.00 -10.94
CA ASN A 81 5.82 -9.99 -9.89
C ASN A 81 6.84 -10.25 -8.75
N LEU A 82 6.92 -11.48 -8.24
CA LEU A 82 7.91 -11.86 -7.23
C LEU A 82 9.35 -11.54 -7.69
N HIS A 83 9.67 -11.82 -8.94
CA HIS A 83 11.00 -11.56 -9.49
C HIS A 83 11.33 -10.06 -9.46
N ASP A 84 10.42 -9.21 -9.92
CA ASP A 84 10.61 -7.77 -9.96
C ASP A 84 10.79 -7.17 -8.54
N GLU A 85 10.08 -7.75 -7.57
CA GLU A 85 10.11 -7.32 -6.17
C GLU A 85 11.43 -7.67 -5.43
N GLU A 86 11.95 -8.90 -5.58
CA GLU A 86 13.06 -9.38 -4.73
C GLU A 86 14.37 -9.74 -5.44
N TYR A 87 14.38 -9.91 -6.77
CA TYR A 87 15.55 -10.43 -7.47
C TYR A 87 16.61 -9.35 -7.74
N GLY A 88 17.89 -9.74 -7.61
CA GLY A 88 19.03 -8.90 -7.96
C GLY A 88 19.42 -7.88 -6.88
N GLU A 89 20.41 -7.05 -7.19
CA GLU A 89 21.01 -6.10 -6.24
C GLU A 89 20.16 -4.83 -6.03
N ASN A 90 19.31 -4.49 -7.00
CA ASN A 90 18.42 -3.32 -6.95
C ASN A 90 16.96 -3.72 -6.67
N ASN A 91 16.77 -4.70 -5.78
CA ASN A 91 15.44 -5.14 -5.35
C ASN A 91 14.72 -4.07 -4.51
N HIS A 92 13.40 -4.24 -4.34
CA HIS A 92 12.52 -3.26 -3.70
C HIS A 92 12.93 -2.95 -2.25
N PRO A 93 13.28 -3.95 -1.41
CA PRO A 93 13.82 -3.69 -0.07
C PRO A 93 15.09 -2.82 -0.09
N LYS A 94 16.02 -3.06 -1.01
CA LYS A 94 17.25 -2.28 -1.13
C LYS A 94 16.97 -0.83 -1.56
N LEU A 95 16.10 -0.63 -2.54
CA LEU A 95 15.70 0.70 -2.99
C LEU A 95 15.01 1.50 -1.88
N TRP A 96 14.20 0.83 -1.04
CA TRP A 96 13.59 1.48 0.12
C TRP A 96 14.61 1.85 1.21
N LEU A 97 15.65 1.03 1.42
CA LEU A 97 16.75 1.39 2.32
C LEU A 97 17.51 2.62 1.83
N ASP A 98 17.73 2.74 0.51
CA ASP A 98 18.33 3.93 -0.10
C ASP A 98 17.46 5.18 0.12
N PHE A 99 16.14 5.05 0.00
CA PHE A 99 15.20 6.12 0.35
C PHE A 99 15.35 6.54 1.83
N ALA A 100 15.36 5.58 2.75
CA ALA A 100 15.53 5.86 4.17
C ALA A 100 16.87 6.54 4.47
N GLU A 101 17.96 6.10 3.82
CA GLU A 101 19.30 6.71 3.92
C GLU A 101 19.29 8.16 3.41
N GLY A 102 18.65 8.43 2.28
CA GLY A 102 18.52 9.78 1.71
C GLY A 102 17.70 10.75 2.58
N LEU A 103 16.82 10.23 3.43
CA LEU A 103 16.16 11.02 4.48
C LEU A 103 17.06 11.29 5.70
N GLY A 104 18.21 10.62 5.80
CA GLY A 104 19.18 10.75 6.89
C GLY A 104 19.02 9.70 8.00
N ALA A 105 18.44 8.53 7.70
CA ALA A 105 18.56 7.36 8.57
C ALA A 105 19.93 6.70 8.38
N SER A 106 20.57 6.22 9.44
CA SER A 106 21.80 5.42 9.26
C SER A 106 21.45 4.02 8.76
N GLN A 107 22.32 3.37 7.97
CA GLN A 107 22.10 2.01 7.47
C GLN A 107 21.70 1.04 8.59
N GLY A 108 22.43 1.10 9.71
CA GLY A 108 22.12 0.30 10.89
C GLY A 108 20.78 0.66 11.53
N GLU A 109 20.25 1.87 11.43
CA GLU A 109 18.92 2.22 11.96
C GLU A 109 17.75 1.81 11.07
N SER A 110 17.98 1.65 9.77
CA SER A 110 16.97 1.19 8.80
C SER A 110 16.86 -0.34 8.82
N GLU A 111 17.96 -1.03 9.12
CA GLU A 111 18.01 -2.49 9.27
C GLU A 111 17.87 -2.96 10.73
N ALA A 112 18.21 -2.13 11.74
CA ALA A 112 18.17 -2.55 13.14
C ALA A 112 16.73 -2.82 13.59
N GLU A 113 16.45 -4.11 13.65
CA GLU A 113 15.89 -4.93 14.73
C GLU A 113 15.87 -4.37 16.18
N GLY A 114 16.04 -3.06 16.41
CA GLY A 114 16.28 -2.48 17.74
C GLY A 114 15.24 -1.47 18.24
N LYS A 115 14.29 -1.00 17.42
CA LYS A 115 13.10 -0.28 17.91
C LYS A 115 11.87 -1.15 17.68
N ALA A 116 11.06 -1.33 18.73
CA ALA A 116 9.83 -2.11 18.63
C ALA A 116 8.97 -1.55 17.48
N LEU A 117 8.58 -2.43 16.57
CA LEU A 117 7.55 -2.14 15.57
C LEU A 117 6.35 -1.51 16.25
N PHE A 118 5.75 -0.51 15.61
CA PHE A 118 4.44 -0.06 16.07
C PHE A 118 3.45 -1.23 15.99
N PRO A 119 2.51 -1.34 16.94
CA PRO A 119 1.47 -2.37 16.87
C PRO A 119 0.72 -2.36 15.53
N GLU A 120 0.52 -1.19 14.94
CA GLU A 120 -0.12 -1.03 13.63
C GLU A 120 0.74 -1.57 12.49
N THR A 121 2.05 -1.39 12.55
CA THR A 121 2.99 -1.94 11.56
C THR A 121 3.06 -3.46 11.66
N GLN A 122 3.09 -3.99 12.88
CA GLN A 122 3.02 -5.44 13.10
C GLN A 122 1.68 -6.00 12.60
N ASN A 123 0.56 -5.34 12.92
CA ASN A 123 -0.77 -5.74 12.45
C ASN A 123 -0.89 -5.73 10.91
N LEU A 124 -0.27 -4.75 10.23
CA LEU A 124 -0.19 -4.73 8.77
C LEU A 124 0.51 -5.99 8.23
N ILE A 125 1.68 -6.33 8.78
CA ILE A 125 2.46 -7.49 8.35
C ILE A 125 1.71 -8.80 8.63
N ASP A 126 1.14 -8.93 9.83
CA ASP A 126 0.40 -10.12 10.24
C ASP A 126 -0.84 -10.32 9.38
N THR A 127 -1.61 -9.25 9.13
CA THR A 127 -2.82 -9.33 8.28
C THR A 127 -2.49 -9.80 6.87
N PHE A 128 -1.44 -9.25 6.24
CA PHE A 128 -1.06 -9.65 4.90
C PHE A 128 -0.55 -11.11 4.86
N PHE A 129 0.22 -11.55 5.84
CA PHE A 129 0.63 -12.95 5.92
C PHE A 129 -0.54 -13.90 6.17
N GLU A 130 -1.49 -13.53 7.03
CA GLU A 130 -2.70 -14.32 7.25
C GLU A 130 -3.49 -14.49 5.95
N LEU A 131 -3.78 -13.39 5.24
CA LEU A 131 -4.54 -13.43 3.98
C LEU A 131 -3.79 -14.25 2.92
N ALA A 132 -2.50 -13.98 2.73
CA ALA A 132 -1.67 -14.66 1.73
C ALA A 132 -1.48 -16.17 1.98
N ARG A 133 -1.64 -16.63 3.23
CA ARG A 133 -1.55 -18.05 3.60
C ARG A 133 -2.92 -18.73 3.70
N SER A 134 -4.01 -17.97 3.77
CA SER A 134 -5.35 -18.53 3.96
C SER A 134 -5.90 -19.15 2.69
N SER A 135 -5.86 -18.42 1.57
CA SER A 135 -6.25 -18.94 0.26
C SER A 135 -5.69 -18.07 -0.88
N TYR A 136 -5.61 -18.63 -2.09
CA TYR A 136 -5.21 -17.88 -3.28
C TYR A 136 -6.09 -16.63 -3.48
N ILE A 137 -7.40 -16.75 -3.25
CA ILE A 137 -8.36 -15.66 -3.40
C ILE A 137 -8.06 -14.51 -2.43
N GLU A 138 -7.86 -14.83 -1.15
CA GLU A 138 -7.62 -13.80 -0.12
C GLU A 138 -6.26 -13.13 -0.29
N GLY A 139 -5.22 -13.91 -0.59
CA GLY A 139 -3.89 -13.40 -0.91
C GLY A 139 -3.91 -12.49 -2.13
N LEU A 140 -4.54 -12.92 -3.23
CA LEU A 140 -4.63 -12.14 -4.46
C LEU A 140 -5.41 -10.84 -4.25
N ALA A 141 -6.53 -10.87 -3.52
CA ALA A 141 -7.31 -9.67 -3.23
C ALA A 141 -6.52 -8.67 -2.38
N ALA A 142 -5.70 -9.14 -1.43
CA ALA A 142 -4.83 -8.29 -0.62
C ALA A 142 -3.71 -7.64 -1.46
N LEU A 143 -3.06 -8.41 -2.35
CA LEU A 143 -2.06 -7.90 -3.29
C LEU A 143 -2.66 -6.84 -4.21
N TYR A 144 -3.83 -7.12 -4.81
CA TYR A 144 -4.50 -6.18 -5.71
C TYR A 144 -4.83 -4.84 -5.03
N VAL A 145 -5.38 -4.86 -3.81
CA VAL A 145 -5.69 -3.62 -3.06
C VAL A 145 -4.46 -2.78 -2.77
N TYR A 146 -3.33 -3.44 -2.51
CA TYR A 146 -2.07 -2.76 -2.28
C TYR A 146 -1.56 -2.13 -3.58
N GLU A 147 -1.27 -2.95 -4.59
CA GLU A 147 -0.59 -2.58 -5.83
C GLU A 147 -1.35 -1.51 -6.60
N GLN A 148 -2.68 -1.61 -6.67
CA GLN A 148 -3.51 -0.66 -7.41
C GLN A 148 -3.38 0.79 -6.92
N GLN A 149 -2.96 1.00 -5.67
CA GLN A 149 -2.78 2.34 -5.10
C GLN A 149 -1.34 2.85 -5.22
N VAL A 150 -0.35 1.98 -5.44
CA VAL A 150 1.06 2.34 -5.36
C VAL A 150 1.49 3.35 -6.43
N PRO A 151 1.06 3.27 -7.71
CA PRO A 151 1.42 4.25 -8.73
C PRO A 151 1.07 5.70 -8.34
N ASP A 152 -0.19 5.95 -7.97
CA ASP A 152 -0.67 7.27 -7.54
C ASP A 152 0.11 7.75 -6.31
N ILE A 153 0.33 6.86 -5.34
CA ILE A 153 1.07 7.18 -4.11
C ILE A 153 2.52 7.56 -4.42
N CYS A 154 3.18 6.85 -5.32
CA CYS A 154 4.57 7.13 -5.70
C CYS A 154 4.70 8.47 -6.41
N GLU A 155 3.78 8.78 -7.33
CA GLU A 155 3.73 10.07 -8.01
C GLU A 155 3.61 11.23 -7.00
N THR A 156 2.58 11.20 -6.13
CA THR A 156 2.37 12.23 -5.10
C THR A 156 3.57 12.37 -4.16
N LYS A 157 4.21 11.25 -3.77
CA LYS A 157 5.37 11.28 -2.87
C LYS A 157 6.60 11.91 -3.53
N ILE A 158 6.89 11.59 -4.80
CA ILE A 158 8.02 12.21 -5.52
C ILE A 158 7.81 13.73 -5.59
N GLU A 159 6.60 14.18 -5.93
CA GLU A 159 6.29 15.62 -6.01
C GLU A 159 6.51 16.32 -4.66
N GLY A 160 5.99 15.74 -3.58
CA GLY A 160 6.16 16.29 -2.22
C GLY A 160 7.62 16.30 -1.76
N LEU A 161 8.34 15.20 -1.97
CA LEU A 161 9.78 15.05 -1.64
C LEU A 161 10.64 16.12 -2.31
N ASN A 162 10.41 16.36 -3.61
CA ASN A 162 11.15 17.37 -4.35
C ASN A 162 10.78 18.79 -3.89
N LYS A 163 9.47 19.09 -3.79
CA LYS A 163 8.96 20.43 -3.54
C LYS A 163 9.24 20.96 -2.13
N PHE A 164 9.08 20.12 -1.10
CA PHE A 164 9.10 20.56 0.29
C PHE A 164 10.34 20.12 1.07
N TYR A 165 10.98 19.03 0.64
CA TYR A 165 12.08 18.43 1.38
C TYR A 165 13.42 18.55 0.64
N GLY A 166 13.44 18.99 -0.62
CA GLY A 166 14.68 19.05 -1.41
C GLY A 166 15.30 17.67 -1.66
N VAL A 167 14.48 16.62 -1.65
CA VAL A 167 14.89 15.24 -1.94
C VAL A 167 14.57 14.96 -3.40
N ASN A 168 15.59 15.01 -4.25
CA ASN A 168 15.44 14.83 -5.70
C ASN A 168 16.64 14.12 -6.36
N ASP A 169 17.60 13.63 -5.56
CA ASP A 169 18.66 12.80 -6.10
C ASP A 169 18.11 11.45 -6.54
N SER A 170 18.64 10.93 -7.65
CA SER A 170 18.10 9.74 -8.30
C SER A 170 18.12 8.51 -7.38
N LYS A 171 19.15 8.35 -6.55
CA LYS A 171 19.28 7.20 -5.65
C LYS A 171 18.16 7.17 -4.62
N THR A 172 17.86 8.31 -3.97
CA THR A 172 16.84 8.37 -2.91
C THR A 172 15.41 8.18 -3.44
N ILE A 173 15.11 8.63 -4.66
CA ILE A 173 13.76 8.56 -5.23
C ILE A 173 13.53 7.33 -6.13
N GLU A 174 14.56 6.51 -6.37
CA GLU A 174 14.49 5.42 -7.34
C GLU A 174 13.40 4.39 -7.03
N TYR A 175 13.15 4.10 -5.76
CA TYR A 175 12.04 3.24 -5.36
C TYR A 175 10.72 3.72 -5.98
N PHE A 176 10.38 5.00 -5.78
CA PHE A 176 9.13 5.57 -6.25
C PHE A 176 9.08 5.66 -7.78
N ARG A 177 10.22 5.98 -8.42
CA ARG A 177 10.32 6.06 -9.88
C ARG A 177 10.08 4.69 -10.52
N LEU A 178 10.69 3.64 -9.95
CA LEU A 178 10.50 2.27 -10.41
C LEU A 178 9.04 1.84 -10.27
N HIS A 179 8.41 2.08 -9.11
CA HIS A 179 7.02 1.68 -8.87
C HIS A 179 6.03 2.45 -9.74
N HIS A 180 6.30 3.71 -10.10
CA HIS A 180 5.47 4.42 -11.08
C HIS A 180 5.44 3.74 -12.46
N GLU A 181 6.56 3.14 -12.89
CA GLU A 181 6.68 2.46 -14.19
C GLU A 181 6.24 0.98 -14.13
N VAL A 182 6.67 0.25 -13.09
CA VAL A 182 6.49 -1.19 -12.93
C VAL A 182 5.12 -1.55 -12.37
N ASP A 183 4.57 -0.79 -11.41
CA ASP A 183 3.33 -1.19 -10.75
C ASP A 183 2.08 -0.95 -11.61
N VAL A 184 2.19 -0.19 -12.70
CA VAL A 184 1.10 -0.14 -13.71
C VAL A 184 0.90 -1.54 -14.30
N LEU A 185 1.97 -2.30 -14.51
CA LEU A 185 1.91 -3.67 -15.01
C LEU A 185 1.45 -4.64 -13.92
N HIS A 186 1.96 -4.53 -12.69
CA HIS A 186 1.53 -5.36 -11.57
C HIS A 186 0.05 -5.17 -11.24
N SER A 187 -0.41 -3.92 -11.14
CA SER A 187 -1.80 -3.57 -10.88
C SER A 187 -2.73 -4.12 -11.96
N GLU A 188 -2.35 -4.01 -13.23
CA GLU A 188 -3.13 -4.56 -14.33
C GLU A 188 -3.14 -6.10 -14.29
N ALA A 189 -2.00 -6.72 -13.97
CA ALA A 189 -1.87 -8.17 -13.90
C ALA A 189 -2.71 -8.76 -12.74
N THR A 190 -2.63 -8.19 -11.54
CA THR A 190 -3.45 -8.64 -10.41
C THR A 190 -4.93 -8.31 -10.61
N ARG A 191 -5.26 -7.17 -11.25
CA ARG A 191 -6.64 -6.86 -11.67
C ARG A 191 -7.23 -7.94 -12.57
N VAL A 192 -6.48 -8.37 -13.60
CA VAL A 192 -6.90 -9.43 -14.52
C VAL A 192 -7.14 -10.75 -13.79
N LEU A 193 -6.26 -11.13 -12.86
CA LEU A 193 -6.43 -12.34 -12.06
C LEU A 193 -7.66 -12.25 -11.13
N VAL A 194 -7.89 -11.10 -10.50
CA VAL A 194 -9.07 -10.85 -9.65
C VAL A 194 -10.36 -10.96 -10.47
N ASP A 195 -10.39 -10.40 -11.67
CA ASP A 195 -11.57 -10.44 -12.55
C ASP A 195 -11.84 -11.84 -13.13
N GLN A 196 -10.92 -12.79 -12.99
CA GLN A 196 -11.10 -14.20 -13.35
C GLN A 196 -11.64 -15.06 -12.20
N LEU A 197 -11.71 -14.52 -10.98
CA LEU A 197 -12.29 -15.24 -9.84
C LEU A 197 -13.77 -15.56 -10.08
N SER A 198 -14.21 -16.68 -9.52
CA SER A 198 -15.60 -17.11 -9.65
C SER A 198 -16.56 -16.23 -8.85
N ASP A 199 -17.85 -16.26 -9.20
CA ASP A 199 -18.88 -15.57 -8.42
C ASP A 199 -18.97 -16.09 -6.98
N GLU A 200 -18.63 -17.36 -6.74
CA GLU A 200 -18.61 -17.98 -5.42
C GLU A 200 -17.46 -17.43 -4.54
N ASP A 201 -16.36 -16.99 -5.17
CA ASP A 201 -15.20 -16.41 -4.48
C ASP A 201 -15.37 -14.92 -4.16
N ARG A 202 -16.37 -14.26 -4.76
CA ARG A 202 -16.60 -12.81 -4.71
C ARG A 202 -16.60 -12.24 -3.30
N GLU A 203 -17.41 -12.82 -2.41
CA GLU A 203 -17.54 -12.32 -1.04
C GLU A 203 -16.24 -12.47 -0.25
N LYS A 204 -15.52 -13.59 -0.47
CA LYS A 204 -14.24 -13.85 0.16
C LYS A 204 -13.18 -12.82 -0.29
N ALA A 205 -13.10 -12.55 -1.59
CA ALA A 205 -12.21 -11.53 -2.13
C ALA A 205 -12.51 -10.13 -1.58
N LEU A 206 -13.80 -9.74 -1.53
CA LEU A 206 -14.23 -8.45 -0.98
C LEU A 206 -13.88 -8.30 0.50
N ASN A 207 -14.05 -9.35 1.31
CA ASN A 207 -13.71 -9.31 2.73
C ASN A 207 -12.20 -9.24 2.96
N ALA A 208 -11.39 -9.98 2.18
CA ALA A 208 -9.94 -9.90 2.22
C ALA A 208 -9.43 -8.51 1.82
N ALA A 209 -9.98 -7.94 0.74
CA ALA A 209 -9.65 -6.60 0.28
C ALA A 209 -9.91 -5.54 1.36
N LYS A 210 -11.07 -5.61 2.04
CA LYS A 210 -11.40 -4.70 3.16
C LYS A 210 -10.40 -4.85 4.31
N ARG A 211 -10.11 -6.08 4.74
CA ARG A 211 -9.11 -6.35 5.80
C ARG A 211 -7.73 -5.80 5.46
N ALA A 212 -7.27 -6.01 4.23
CA ALA A 212 -5.99 -5.49 3.75
C ALA A 212 -5.97 -3.95 3.74
N SER A 213 -7.03 -3.32 3.23
CA SER A 213 -7.19 -1.87 3.20
C SER A 213 -7.24 -1.26 4.61
N GLU A 214 -7.97 -1.89 5.55
CA GLU A 214 -8.02 -1.49 6.95
C GLU A 214 -6.65 -1.58 7.63
N ALA A 215 -5.87 -2.61 7.33
CA ALA A 215 -4.53 -2.78 7.90
C ALA A 215 -3.53 -1.73 7.35
N LEU A 216 -3.60 -1.41 6.05
CA LEU A 216 -2.81 -0.34 5.43
C LEU A 216 -3.20 1.04 6.00
N TRP A 217 -4.49 1.31 6.15
CA TRP A 217 -4.96 2.52 6.81
C TRP A 217 -4.51 2.58 8.28
N GLY A 218 -4.56 1.44 8.97
CA GLY A 218 -4.11 1.29 10.35
C GLY A 218 -2.63 1.64 10.51
N PHE A 219 -1.77 1.24 9.58
CA PHE A 219 -0.37 1.67 9.58
C PHE A 219 -0.22 3.20 9.64
N LEU A 220 -1.00 3.92 8.82
CA LEU A 220 -0.97 5.39 8.79
C LEU A 220 -1.58 6.01 10.05
N ASN A 221 -2.58 5.38 10.69
CA ASN A 221 -3.05 5.79 12.02
C ASN A 221 -1.91 5.72 13.06
N GLY A 222 -1.07 4.67 13.00
CA GLY A 222 0.10 4.53 13.88
C GLY A 222 1.11 5.66 13.68
N MET A 223 1.29 6.11 12.44
CA MET A 223 2.13 7.26 12.10
C MET A 223 1.52 8.60 12.56
N ASP A 224 0.20 8.77 12.42
CA ASP A 224 -0.51 9.94 12.94
C ASP A 224 -0.39 10.04 14.45
N ARG A 225 -0.62 8.93 15.18
CA ARG A 225 -0.40 8.88 16.63
C ARG A 225 1.04 9.25 16.99
N PHE A 226 2.03 8.73 16.25
CA PHE A 226 3.44 9.06 16.51
C PHE A 226 3.73 10.55 16.40
N ARG A 227 3.10 11.26 15.45
CA ARG A 227 3.23 12.71 15.30
C ARG A 227 2.24 13.53 16.15
N GLY A 228 1.54 12.90 17.10
CA GLY A 228 0.62 13.57 18.03
C GLY A 228 -0.77 13.91 17.46
N VAL A 229 -1.20 13.21 16.40
CA VAL A 229 -2.53 13.33 15.82
C VAL A 229 -3.39 12.14 16.25
N GLU A 230 -4.49 12.39 16.97
CA GLU A 230 -5.42 11.34 17.39
C GLU A 230 -6.34 10.90 16.25
N PRO A 231 -6.74 9.61 16.18
CA PRO A 231 -7.73 9.15 15.22
C PRO A 231 -9.05 9.92 15.35
N GLY A 232 -9.52 10.53 14.24
CA GLY A 232 -10.75 11.32 14.23
C GLY A 232 -10.60 12.80 14.59
N SER A 233 -9.38 13.29 14.85
CA SER A 233 -9.11 14.72 15.12
C SER A 233 -9.33 15.63 13.91
N HIS A 234 -9.39 15.05 12.71
CA HIS A 234 -9.62 15.78 11.48
C HIS A 234 -11.13 15.96 11.33
N CYS A 235 -11.69 16.91 12.09
CA CYS A 235 -13.00 17.46 11.78
C CYS A 235 -12.96 17.93 10.32
N CYS A 236 -13.91 17.44 9.53
CA CYS A 236 -14.25 18.01 8.23
C CYS A 236 -14.28 19.53 8.38
N SER A 237 -13.37 20.22 7.70
CA SER A 237 -13.35 21.67 7.61
C SER A 237 -14.55 22.12 6.77
N GLY A 238 -15.69 22.24 7.43
CA GLY A 238 -16.93 22.55 6.74
C GLY A 238 -18.15 22.62 7.64
N GLU A 239 -18.06 23.20 8.84
CA GLU A 239 -19.21 23.90 9.45
C GLU A 239 -18.75 24.74 10.64
N SER A 240 -19.24 25.99 10.69
CA SER A 240 -18.86 27.01 11.66
C SER A 240 -19.18 26.58 13.09
N CYS A 241 -18.14 26.37 13.90
CA CYS A 241 -18.29 26.19 15.33
C CYS A 241 -18.68 27.54 15.96
N THR A 242 -19.99 27.73 16.19
CA THR A 242 -20.49 28.85 16.98
C THR A 242 -20.39 28.43 18.45
N VAL A 243 -19.43 29.01 19.16
CA VAL A 243 -19.28 28.86 20.61
C VAL A 243 -20.47 29.55 21.27
N LEU A 244 -21.35 28.79 21.92
CA LEU A 244 -22.29 29.33 22.89
C LEU A 244 -21.69 29.23 24.29
N GLN A 245 -21.70 30.38 24.96
CA GLN A 245 -21.39 30.59 26.38
C GLN A 245 -22.39 29.89 27.29
#